data_AF-A0AAN5YG56-F1
#
_entry.id   AF-A0AAN5YG56-F1
#
_cell.length_a   1.000
_cell.length_b   1.000
_cell.length_c   1.000
_cell.angle_alpha   90.00
_cell.angle_beta   90.00
_cell.angle_gamma   90.00
#
_symmetry.space_group_name_H-M   'P 1'
#
loop_
_entity.id
_entity.type
_entity.pdbx_description
1 polymer ?
#
loop_
_entity_poly.entity_id
_entity_poly.type
_entity_poly.pdbx_seq_one_letter_code
_entity_poly.pdbx_strand_id
1 'polypeptide(L)'
;MQLWHTALQLCLLASATIPTAAASSWGFTDATVSVQTKGAGVGSGLKEKIPDNKPLSKPVALGSSDTLKVILTAQEGSSAKRAHQVFLLLQDPKTGLDISYPFTVKDNGKSRLELTQKDLPVQFLSVAEPLDARFVIGSFGSSQAYNELAFPLTVARNPDEPVPTVEVSRYGKLPEIHHIFKSDPQSPPVIVTLVFIGMVLAAFPILGGLWLFIGVNLNHLPTAFKSAPFPHAVFLGSLVSIEWIFFLYYSHWTLFQILPAVAAAGVVAFISGSRALGGKNGLLRIQTGAVSCQHRLTTPISQTALRSVQDGATSSSARTKPLTATPSSIASSITPEGTSFHNKISGYKYLSGNRVRKIANKLTSPVIDLDGRDPDFAASLRSIGPVVPNPTFSRTSTFNPGPTQRQNPNQPVFPTAANPALLVLTARQTAAKAAQEESEQIGRPGFAGREFVDTWTIRQALTMRDRQGLSLGEIEGMLRLKKGVLGRLGAKGVVGEVG
;
A
#
# COMPACT_ATOMS: atom_id res chain seq x y z
N MET A 1 -30.60 -63.25 71.19
CA MET A 1 -29.79 -62.03 71.43
C MET A 1 -29.57 -61.18 70.18
N GLN A 2 -29.41 -61.74 68.96
CA GLN A 2 -29.15 -60.93 67.75
C GLN A 2 -30.35 -60.10 67.24
N LEU A 3 -31.59 -60.57 67.39
CA LEU A 3 -32.79 -59.84 66.94
C LEU A 3 -33.12 -58.59 67.76
N TRP A 4 -32.61 -58.49 68.99
CA TRP A 4 -32.85 -57.32 69.83
C TRP A 4 -31.88 -56.18 69.52
N HIS A 5 -30.64 -56.50 69.12
CA HIS A 5 -29.68 -55.50 68.66
C HIS A 5 -30.08 -54.88 67.33
N THR A 6 -30.66 -55.65 66.40
CA THR A 6 -31.16 -55.10 65.13
C THR A 6 -32.36 -54.19 65.33
N ALA A 7 -33.29 -54.55 66.23
CA ALA A 7 -34.43 -53.69 66.57
C ALA A 7 -34.00 -52.37 67.24
N LEU A 8 -32.98 -52.42 68.11
CA LEU A 8 -32.46 -51.23 68.79
C LEU A 8 -31.67 -50.32 67.83
N GLN A 9 -30.97 -50.90 66.85
CA GLN A 9 -30.30 -50.14 65.78
C GLN A 9 -31.30 -49.51 64.79
N LEU A 10 -32.40 -50.19 64.47
CA LEU A 10 -33.47 -49.65 63.63
C LEU A 10 -34.24 -48.51 64.34
N CYS A 11 -34.47 -48.60 65.66
CA CYS A 11 -35.05 -47.50 66.43
C CYS A 11 -34.11 -46.28 66.53
N LEU A 12 -32.80 -46.49 66.64
CA LEU A 12 -31.81 -45.40 66.67
C LEU A 12 -31.69 -44.69 65.31
N LEU A 13 -31.83 -45.42 64.18
CA LEU A 13 -31.90 -44.80 62.85
C LEU A 13 -33.23 -44.08 62.60
N ALA A 14 -34.34 -44.52 63.20
CA ALA A 14 -35.64 -43.86 63.04
C ALA A 14 -35.73 -42.52 63.81
N SER A 15 -35.08 -42.39 64.97
CA SER A 15 -35.06 -41.15 65.76
C SER A 15 -34.19 -40.01 65.19
N ALA A 16 -33.34 -40.29 64.19
CA ALA A 16 -32.51 -39.28 63.54
C ALA A 16 -33.18 -38.56 62.35
N THR A 17 -34.47 -38.83 62.10
CA THR A 17 -35.23 -38.25 60.99
C THR A 17 -36.33 -37.30 61.46
N ILE A 18 -36.01 -36.43 62.42
CA ILE A 18 -36.80 -35.21 62.64
C ILE A 18 -36.11 -34.11 61.83
N PRO A 19 -36.74 -33.53 60.79
CA PRO A 19 -36.19 -32.38 60.09
C PRO A 19 -36.32 -31.14 60.98
N THR A 20 -35.43 -30.99 61.97
CA THR A 20 -35.23 -29.73 62.68
C THR A 20 -34.32 -28.83 61.83
N ALA A 21 -34.89 -28.25 60.79
CA ALA A 21 -34.52 -26.97 60.20
C ALA A 21 -35.43 -26.78 58.99
N ALA A 22 -36.52 -26.02 59.14
CA ALA A 22 -36.99 -25.27 57.99
C ALA A 22 -35.79 -24.41 57.58
N ALA A 23 -35.12 -24.77 56.48
CA ALA A 23 -34.07 -23.94 55.93
C ALA A 23 -34.70 -22.58 55.67
N SER A 24 -34.34 -21.59 56.49
CA SER A 24 -34.82 -20.23 56.30
C SER A 24 -34.39 -19.79 54.92
N SER A 25 -35.34 -19.60 54.01
CA SER A 25 -35.07 -19.06 52.70
C SER A 25 -35.21 -17.55 52.74
N TRP A 26 -34.36 -16.87 52.00
CA TRP A 26 -34.56 -15.47 51.68
C TRP A 26 -35.70 -15.35 50.69
N GLY A 27 -36.55 -14.34 50.89
CA GLY A 27 -37.66 -14.01 50.01
C GLY A 27 -37.94 -12.52 50.05
N PHE A 28 -38.99 -12.09 49.35
CA PHE A 28 -39.44 -10.71 49.37
C PHE A 28 -40.93 -10.60 49.71
N THR A 29 -41.27 -9.48 50.35
CA THR A 29 -42.65 -9.07 50.62
C THR A 29 -42.87 -7.63 50.15
N ASP A 30 -44.08 -7.32 49.70
CA ASP A 30 -44.49 -5.98 49.23
C ASP A 30 -43.60 -5.42 48.09
N ALA A 31 -43.22 -6.26 47.14
CA ALA A 31 -42.52 -5.80 45.95
C ALA A 31 -43.47 -4.96 45.05
N THR A 32 -43.04 -3.74 44.73
CA THR A 32 -43.77 -2.81 43.87
C THR A 32 -42.85 -2.30 42.78
N VAL A 33 -43.27 -2.47 41.53
CA VAL A 33 -42.62 -1.87 40.36
C VAL A 33 -43.43 -0.67 39.93
N SER A 34 -42.76 0.46 39.74
CA SER A 34 -43.40 1.67 39.23
C SER A 34 -42.61 2.27 38.08
N VAL A 35 -43.29 2.60 36.99
CA VAL A 35 -42.71 3.31 35.86
C VAL A 35 -43.17 4.76 35.92
N GLN A 36 -42.25 5.70 36.15
CA GLN A 36 -42.55 7.13 36.22
C GLN A 36 -42.10 7.81 34.93
N THR A 37 -43.03 8.43 34.19
CA THR A 37 -42.73 9.22 32.99
C THR A 37 -42.30 10.64 33.40
N LYS A 38 -41.21 11.15 32.81
CA LYS A 38 -40.71 12.50 33.12
C LYS A 38 -41.69 13.57 32.61
N GLY A 39 -42.48 14.15 33.52
CA GLY A 39 -43.48 15.18 33.21
C GLY A 39 -44.89 14.87 33.73
N ALA A 40 -45.13 13.65 34.22
CA ALA A 40 -46.37 13.31 34.90
C ALA A 40 -46.22 13.58 36.42
N GLY A 41 -47.15 14.33 37.00
CA GLY A 41 -47.17 14.66 38.43
C GLY A 41 -47.04 13.42 39.35
N VAL A 42 -46.55 13.65 40.57
CA VAL A 42 -46.25 12.62 41.58
C VAL A 42 -47.43 11.65 41.76
N GLY A 43 -47.37 10.48 41.12
CA GLY A 43 -48.41 9.44 41.24
C GLY A 43 -48.95 8.86 39.92
N SER A 44 -48.68 9.48 38.77
CA SER A 44 -49.21 9.05 37.46
C SER A 44 -48.27 8.09 36.71
N GLY A 45 -47.83 7.03 37.39
CA GLY A 45 -47.01 5.95 36.80
C GLY A 45 -47.67 4.60 36.99
N LEU A 46 -47.49 3.66 36.04
CA LEU A 46 -47.97 2.28 36.18
C LEU A 46 -47.34 1.69 37.46
N LYS A 47 -48.17 1.38 38.46
CA LYS A 47 -47.74 0.72 39.71
C LYS A 47 -48.28 -0.70 39.72
N GLU A 48 -47.40 -1.68 39.57
CA GLU A 48 -47.76 -3.09 39.65
C GLU A 48 -47.14 -3.70 40.90
N LYS A 49 -47.99 -4.28 41.75
CA LYS A 49 -47.55 -5.03 42.93
C LYS A 49 -47.19 -6.44 42.46
N ILE A 50 -45.93 -6.83 42.65
CA ILE A 50 -45.46 -8.18 42.34
C ILE A 50 -45.94 -9.12 43.46
N PRO A 51 -46.55 -10.26 43.12
CA PRO A 51 -46.95 -11.26 44.12
C PRO A 51 -45.72 -11.82 44.85
N ASP A 52 -45.87 -12.07 46.14
CA ASP A 52 -44.77 -12.54 46.99
C ASP A 52 -44.16 -13.84 46.44
N ASN A 53 -42.85 -13.83 46.24
CA ASN A 53 -42.05 -14.96 45.72
C ASN A 53 -42.53 -15.58 44.39
N LYS A 54 -43.28 -14.85 43.56
CA LYS A 54 -43.77 -15.34 42.25
C LYS A 54 -43.54 -14.29 41.13
N PRO A 55 -43.23 -14.71 39.89
CA PRO A 55 -43.06 -13.78 38.77
C PRO A 55 -44.36 -13.10 38.37
N LEU A 56 -44.22 -11.87 37.87
CA LEU A 56 -45.26 -11.12 37.17
C LEU A 56 -45.32 -11.58 35.70
N SER A 57 -46.51 -11.96 35.24
CA SER A 57 -46.71 -12.47 33.87
C SER A 57 -46.85 -11.37 32.81
N LYS A 58 -47.06 -10.11 33.23
CA LYS A 58 -47.21 -8.97 32.30
C LYS A 58 -45.85 -8.28 32.10
N PRO A 59 -45.46 -7.96 30.85
CA PRO A 59 -44.23 -7.23 30.59
C PRO A 59 -44.37 -5.76 30.99
N VAL A 60 -43.35 -5.25 31.68
CA VAL A 60 -43.25 -3.84 32.07
C VAL A 60 -42.49 -3.11 30.97
N ALA A 61 -43.13 -2.13 30.33
CA ALA A 61 -42.52 -1.34 29.28
C ALA A 61 -41.75 -0.13 29.87
N LEU A 62 -40.50 0.07 29.43
CA LEU A 62 -39.67 1.21 29.79
C LEU A 62 -39.42 2.07 28.55
N GLY A 63 -40.01 3.28 28.51
CA GLY A 63 -39.77 4.26 27.46
C GLY A 63 -38.51 5.10 27.69
N SER A 64 -38.16 5.96 26.73
CA SER A 64 -36.92 6.75 26.76
C SER A 64 -36.87 7.87 27.79
N SER A 65 -38.03 8.35 28.21
CA SER A 65 -38.19 9.37 29.26
C SER A 65 -38.50 8.79 30.63
N ASP A 66 -38.51 7.47 30.76
CA ASP A 66 -39.13 6.81 31.90
C ASP A 66 -38.07 6.36 32.92
N THR A 67 -38.44 6.47 34.20
CA THR A 67 -37.66 5.98 35.32
C THR A 67 -38.37 4.79 35.95
N LEU A 68 -37.73 3.62 35.91
CA LEU A 68 -38.18 2.41 36.59
C LEU A 68 -37.77 2.50 38.06
N LYS A 69 -38.74 2.56 38.97
CA LYS A 69 -38.50 2.49 40.41
C LYS A 69 -39.03 1.17 40.96
N VAL A 70 -38.14 0.38 41.54
CA VAL A 70 -38.46 -0.90 42.17
C VAL A 70 -38.24 -0.79 43.67
N ILE A 71 -39.27 -1.15 44.44
CA ILE A 71 -39.23 -1.16 45.91
C ILE A 71 -39.61 -2.56 46.36
N LEU A 72 -38.81 -3.17 47.23
CA LEU A 72 -39.11 -4.48 47.81
C LEU A 72 -38.65 -4.52 49.27
N THR A 73 -39.26 -5.39 50.09
CA THR A 73 -38.80 -5.64 51.46
C THR A 73 -38.19 -7.03 51.51
N ALA A 74 -36.89 -7.12 51.81
CA ALA A 74 -36.19 -8.39 51.95
C ALA A 74 -36.58 -9.07 53.27
N GLN A 75 -36.87 -10.37 53.21
CA GLN A 75 -37.31 -11.16 54.35
C GLN A 75 -36.49 -12.45 54.45
N GLU A 76 -36.13 -12.83 55.67
CA GLU A 76 -35.58 -14.13 56.00
C GLU A 76 -36.67 -14.93 56.74
N GLY A 77 -37.23 -15.94 56.08
CA GLY A 77 -38.43 -16.63 56.56
C GLY A 77 -39.63 -15.69 56.70
N SER A 78 -40.06 -15.43 57.94
CA SER A 78 -41.19 -14.52 58.26
C SER A 78 -40.74 -13.14 58.78
N SER A 79 -39.44 -12.89 58.94
CA SER A 79 -38.93 -11.65 59.54
C SER A 79 -38.21 -10.76 58.52
N ALA A 80 -38.60 -9.48 58.43
CA ALA A 80 -37.94 -8.50 57.58
C ALA A 80 -36.55 -8.19 58.15
N LYS A 81 -35.50 -8.50 57.40
CA LYS A 81 -34.10 -8.32 57.80
C LYS A 81 -33.29 -7.66 56.71
N ARG A 82 -32.25 -6.93 57.12
CA ARG A 82 -31.30 -6.29 56.21
C ARG A 82 -30.42 -7.35 55.54
N ALA A 83 -30.73 -7.68 54.29
CA ALA A 83 -29.87 -8.50 53.45
C ALA A 83 -28.58 -7.74 53.09
N HIS A 84 -27.48 -8.48 52.92
CA HIS A 84 -26.17 -7.90 52.55
C HIS A 84 -26.08 -7.64 51.04
N GLN A 85 -26.73 -8.47 50.24
CA GLN A 85 -26.77 -8.39 48.79
C GLN A 85 -28.21 -8.39 48.33
N VAL A 86 -28.59 -7.36 47.58
CA VAL A 86 -29.88 -7.24 46.92
C VAL A 86 -29.61 -6.64 45.55
N PHE A 87 -29.79 -7.42 44.49
CA PHE A 87 -29.52 -7.01 43.12
C PHE A 87 -30.72 -7.26 42.21
N LEU A 88 -30.90 -6.37 41.24
CA LEU A 88 -31.73 -6.62 40.06
C LEU A 88 -30.81 -7.09 38.95
N LEU A 89 -30.93 -8.35 38.56
CA LEU A 89 -30.20 -8.92 37.44
C LEU A 89 -31.09 -8.83 36.20
N LEU A 90 -30.66 -8.09 35.18
CA LEU A 90 -31.31 -8.07 33.87
C LEU A 90 -30.55 -9.01 32.95
N GLN A 91 -31.24 -10.00 32.37
CA GLN A 91 -30.65 -10.99 31.48
C GLN A 91 -31.37 -11.00 30.13
N ASP A 92 -30.60 -11.02 29.05
CA ASP A 92 -31.11 -11.33 27.71
C ASP A 92 -31.18 -12.86 27.52
N PRO A 93 -32.38 -13.44 27.26
CA PRO A 93 -32.54 -14.89 27.13
C PRO A 93 -31.81 -15.49 25.93
N LYS A 94 -31.54 -14.71 24.86
CA LYS A 94 -30.91 -15.23 23.63
C LYS A 94 -29.40 -15.17 23.66
N THR A 95 -28.86 -14.05 24.10
CA THR A 95 -27.40 -13.83 24.13
C THR A 95 -26.77 -14.30 25.44
N GLY A 96 -27.59 -14.46 26.49
CA GLY A 96 -27.13 -14.77 27.84
C GLY A 96 -26.42 -13.59 28.52
N LEU A 97 -26.42 -12.40 27.91
CA LEU A 97 -25.82 -11.20 28.47
C LEU A 97 -26.61 -10.77 29.71
N ASP A 98 -25.91 -10.60 30.81
CA ASP A 98 -26.47 -10.17 32.08
C ASP A 98 -25.79 -8.91 32.63
N ILE A 99 -26.56 -8.13 33.38
CA ILE A 99 -26.07 -7.00 34.16
C ILE A 99 -26.78 -6.97 35.50
N SER A 100 -26.06 -6.59 36.56
CA SER A 100 -26.61 -6.49 37.91
C SER A 100 -26.63 -5.05 38.39
N TYR A 101 -27.76 -4.64 38.98
CA TYR A 101 -27.96 -3.32 39.58
C TYR A 101 -28.20 -3.46 41.09
N PRO A 102 -27.36 -2.87 41.95
CA PRO A 102 -27.53 -2.94 43.40
C PRO A 102 -28.70 -2.10 43.90
N PHE A 103 -29.46 -2.65 44.86
CA PHE A 103 -30.47 -1.88 45.59
C PHE A 103 -29.85 -1.11 46.75
N THR A 104 -30.45 0.05 47.06
CA THR A 104 -30.18 0.76 48.32
C THR A 104 -31.05 0.16 49.43
N VAL A 105 -30.44 -0.62 50.32
CA VAL A 105 -31.10 -1.34 51.42
C VAL A 105 -31.08 -0.49 52.71
N LYS A 106 -32.24 -0.30 53.35
CA LYS A 106 -32.36 0.34 54.67
C LYS A 106 -32.33 -0.70 55.81
N ASP A 107 -32.16 -0.23 57.04
CA ASP A 107 -32.07 -1.10 58.23
C ASP A 107 -33.34 -1.94 58.50
N ASN A 108 -34.49 -1.50 57.99
CA ASN A 108 -35.76 -2.23 58.07
C ASN A 108 -35.97 -3.26 56.94
N GLY A 109 -34.94 -3.57 56.15
CA GLY A 109 -35.03 -4.50 55.02
C GLY A 109 -35.70 -3.92 53.77
N LYS A 110 -36.17 -2.65 53.78
CA LYS A 110 -36.72 -2.00 52.59
C LYS A 110 -35.61 -1.58 51.63
N SER A 111 -35.71 -2.08 50.41
CA SER A 111 -34.76 -1.89 49.32
C SER A 111 -35.37 -1.02 48.23
N ARG A 112 -34.61 -0.05 47.71
CA ARG A 112 -35.04 0.83 46.61
C ARG A 112 -34.01 0.82 45.48
N LEU A 113 -34.49 0.77 44.25
CA LEU A 113 -33.70 0.89 43.03
C LEU A 113 -34.42 1.85 42.08
N GLU A 114 -33.68 2.79 41.49
CA GLU A 114 -34.15 3.66 40.42
C GLU A 114 -33.25 3.44 39.21
N LEU A 115 -33.85 3.12 38.06
CA LEU A 115 -33.14 2.80 36.81
C LEU A 115 -33.73 3.62 35.66
N THR A 116 -32.88 4.26 34.87
CA THR A 116 -33.27 4.97 33.66
C THR A 116 -32.75 4.25 32.41
N GLN A 117 -33.29 4.58 31.23
CA GLN A 117 -32.79 4.01 29.98
C GLN A 117 -31.31 4.35 29.71
N LYS A 118 -30.79 5.45 30.27
CA LYS A 118 -29.37 5.83 30.13
C LYS A 118 -28.42 4.95 30.93
N ASP A 119 -28.93 4.33 31.99
CA ASP A 119 -28.16 3.43 32.86
C ASP A 119 -28.07 2.01 32.26
N LEU A 120 -28.85 1.74 31.21
CA LEU A 120 -28.81 0.49 30.46
C LEU A 120 -27.67 0.53 29.42
N PRO A 121 -26.82 -0.51 29.37
CA PRO A 121 -25.89 -0.70 28.27
C PRO A 121 -26.59 -0.66 26.91
N VAL A 122 -25.91 -0.06 25.94
CA VAL A 122 -26.37 0.05 24.53
C VAL A 122 -26.73 -1.30 23.89
N GLN A 123 -26.19 -2.41 24.39
CA GLN A 123 -26.52 -3.76 23.96
C GLN A 123 -27.99 -4.08 24.23
N PHE A 124 -28.49 -3.79 25.43
CA PHE A 124 -29.89 -4.02 25.81
C PHE A 124 -30.87 -3.07 25.11
N LEU A 125 -30.38 -1.93 24.61
CA LEU A 125 -31.19 -1.00 23.80
C LEU A 125 -31.41 -1.51 22.36
N SER A 126 -30.60 -2.46 21.91
CA SER A 126 -30.70 -3.07 20.57
C SER A 126 -31.55 -4.36 20.55
N VAL A 127 -31.96 -4.86 21.71
CA VAL A 127 -32.71 -6.11 21.85
C VAL A 127 -34.20 -5.85 21.62
N ALA A 128 -34.80 -6.59 20.68
CA ALA A 128 -36.23 -6.49 20.37
C ALA A 128 -37.12 -7.33 21.30
N GLU A 129 -36.52 -8.28 22.04
CA GLU A 129 -37.23 -9.18 22.96
C GLU A 129 -37.25 -8.63 24.39
N PRO A 130 -38.27 -8.98 25.20
CA PRO A 130 -38.30 -8.63 26.61
C PRO A 130 -37.11 -9.25 27.37
N LEU A 131 -36.46 -8.45 28.21
CA LEU A 131 -35.37 -8.87 29.08
C LEU A 131 -35.93 -9.51 30.36
N ASP A 132 -35.27 -10.56 30.86
CA ASP A 132 -35.64 -11.20 32.11
C ASP A 132 -35.08 -10.39 33.29
N ALA A 133 -35.94 -9.79 34.10
CA ALA A 133 -35.52 -9.16 35.35
C ALA A 133 -35.66 -10.15 36.51
N ARG A 134 -34.55 -10.47 37.18
CA ARG A 134 -34.48 -11.41 38.31
C ARG A 134 -34.05 -10.70 39.59
N PHE A 135 -34.64 -11.08 40.72
CA PHE A 135 -34.18 -10.60 42.02
C PHE A 135 -33.19 -11.60 42.60
N VAL A 136 -32.01 -11.10 42.96
CA VAL A 136 -30.99 -11.87 43.67
C VAL A 136 -30.85 -11.30 45.07
N ILE A 137 -31.24 -12.06 46.09
CA ILE A 137 -31.18 -11.66 47.50
C ILE A 137 -30.35 -12.67 48.27
N GLY A 138 -29.34 -12.17 49.00
CA GLY A 138 -28.48 -13.00 49.82
C GLY A 138 -27.89 -12.25 51.01
N SER A 139 -27.56 -12.99 52.07
CA SER A 139 -26.82 -12.50 53.22
C SER A 139 -25.75 -13.50 53.64
N PHE A 140 -24.81 -13.07 54.45
CA PHE A 140 -23.95 -14.01 55.18
C PHE A 140 -24.83 -14.82 56.16
N GLY A 141 -24.83 -16.15 56.06
CA GLY A 141 -25.66 -17.03 56.88
C GLY A 141 -25.90 -18.41 56.26
N SER A 142 -26.60 -19.29 56.98
CA SER A 142 -27.00 -20.64 56.52
C SER A 142 -28.31 -20.66 55.74
N SER A 143 -28.90 -19.50 55.48
CA SER A 143 -30.19 -19.32 54.81
C SER A 143 -30.05 -19.38 53.29
N GLN A 144 -30.98 -20.05 52.59
CA GLN A 144 -30.92 -20.20 51.14
C GLN A 144 -31.16 -18.85 50.44
N ALA A 145 -30.28 -18.49 49.50
CA ALA A 145 -30.39 -17.26 48.73
C ALA A 145 -31.57 -17.31 47.73
N TYR A 146 -32.20 -16.16 47.49
CA TYR A 146 -33.28 -16.02 46.52
C TYR A 146 -32.70 -15.68 45.15
N ASN A 147 -33.08 -16.42 44.11
CA ASN A 147 -32.73 -16.13 42.72
C ASN A 147 -33.86 -16.60 41.80
N GLU A 148 -34.84 -15.72 41.56
CA GLU A 148 -36.01 -16.04 40.76
C GLU A 148 -36.41 -14.86 39.87
N LEU A 149 -37.19 -15.16 38.83
CA LEU A 149 -37.70 -14.16 37.88
C LEU A 149 -38.76 -13.27 38.54
N ALA A 150 -38.56 -11.96 38.43
CA ALA A 150 -39.46 -10.96 38.96
C ALA A 150 -40.49 -10.51 37.92
N PHE A 151 -40.02 -10.00 36.78
CA PHE A 151 -40.88 -9.57 35.66
C PHE A 151 -40.08 -9.46 34.35
N PRO A 152 -40.73 -9.63 33.19
CA PRO A 152 -40.11 -9.30 31.91
C PRO A 152 -40.12 -7.78 31.66
N LEU A 153 -38.99 -7.23 31.24
CA LEU A 153 -38.80 -5.80 30.96
C LEU A 153 -38.68 -5.58 29.45
N THR A 154 -39.63 -4.86 28.86
CA THR A 154 -39.58 -4.47 27.44
C THR A 154 -39.03 -3.06 27.31
N VAL A 155 -37.92 -2.88 26.61
CA VAL A 155 -37.35 -1.56 26.35
C VAL A 155 -38.04 -0.97 25.11
N ALA A 156 -38.97 -0.05 25.30
CA ALA A 156 -39.70 0.60 24.22
C ALA A 156 -38.82 1.71 23.62
N ARG A 157 -38.49 1.57 22.33
CA ARG A 157 -37.65 2.52 21.59
C ARG A 157 -38.46 3.33 20.59
N ASN A 158 -38.07 4.59 20.39
CA ASN A 158 -38.60 5.41 19.33
C ASN A 158 -38.18 4.86 17.95
N PRO A 159 -39.12 4.54 17.04
CA PRO A 159 -38.80 3.97 15.72
C PRO A 159 -37.94 4.88 14.83
N ASP A 160 -37.86 6.18 15.11
CA ASP A 160 -37.13 7.15 14.30
C ASP A 160 -35.62 7.23 14.60
N GLU A 161 -35.13 6.55 15.64
CA GLU A 161 -33.71 6.56 15.98
C GLU A 161 -32.95 5.34 15.40
N PRO A 162 -31.81 5.52 14.73
CA PRO A 162 -31.03 4.43 14.15
C PRO A 162 -30.48 3.51 15.26
N VAL A 163 -30.58 2.19 15.08
CA VAL A 163 -30.15 1.19 16.08
C VAL A 163 -28.65 1.36 16.36
N PRO A 164 -28.25 1.56 17.64
CA PRO A 164 -26.83 1.65 17.99
C PRO A 164 -26.20 0.26 17.85
N THR A 165 -25.68 -0.03 16.66
CA THR A 165 -24.87 -1.21 16.41
C THR A 165 -23.48 -0.94 16.96
N VAL A 166 -23.18 -1.48 18.14
CA VAL A 166 -21.80 -1.48 18.64
C VAL A 166 -21.05 -2.55 17.88
N GLU A 167 -20.23 -2.12 16.93
CA GLU A 167 -19.22 -2.96 16.31
C GLU A 167 -18.11 -3.20 17.33
N VAL A 168 -18.34 -4.14 18.25
CA VAL A 168 -17.27 -4.64 19.11
C VAL A 168 -16.33 -5.41 18.19
N SER A 169 -15.07 -4.95 18.08
CA SER A 169 -14.04 -5.61 17.30
C SER A 169 -13.74 -6.98 17.91
N ARG A 170 -14.56 -7.98 17.54
CA ARG A 170 -14.43 -9.36 17.96
C ARG A 170 -13.50 -10.06 16.98
N TYR A 171 -12.53 -10.81 17.50
CA TYR A 171 -11.72 -11.70 16.66
C TYR A 171 -12.67 -12.66 15.93
N GLY A 172 -12.74 -12.51 14.61
CA GLY A 172 -13.67 -13.22 13.75
C GLY A 172 -13.20 -13.16 12.31
N LYS A 173 -13.77 -14.01 11.47
CA LYS A 173 -13.47 -14.00 10.05
C LYS A 173 -13.98 -12.70 9.42
N LEU A 174 -13.07 -11.88 8.92
CA LEU A 174 -13.40 -10.68 8.15
C LEU A 174 -14.03 -11.06 6.80
N PRO A 175 -14.88 -10.20 6.23
CA PRO A 175 -15.43 -10.42 4.90
C PRO A 175 -14.30 -10.49 3.85
N GLU A 176 -14.50 -11.35 2.85
CA GLU A 176 -13.55 -11.54 1.77
C GLU A 176 -13.49 -10.28 0.87
N ILE A 177 -12.28 -9.81 0.58
CA ILE A 177 -12.06 -8.62 -0.25
C ILE A 177 -11.79 -9.07 -1.68
N HIS A 178 -12.65 -8.65 -2.62
CA HIS A 178 -12.45 -8.89 -4.04
C HIS A 178 -11.81 -7.66 -4.72
N HIS A 179 -10.71 -7.87 -5.44
CA HIS A 179 -10.10 -6.84 -6.27
C HIS A 179 -10.97 -6.55 -7.49
N ILE A 180 -11.46 -5.31 -7.62
CA ILE A 180 -12.24 -4.86 -8.77
C ILE A 180 -11.28 -4.33 -9.84
N PHE A 181 -11.18 -5.05 -10.96
CA PHE A 181 -10.37 -4.62 -12.10
C PHE A 181 -11.05 -3.47 -12.87
N LYS A 182 -10.24 -2.62 -13.50
CA LYS A 182 -10.75 -1.63 -14.46
C LYS A 182 -11.37 -2.37 -15.64
N SER A 183 -12.50 -1.87 -16.13
CA SER A 183 -13.09 -2.34 -17.38
C SER A 183 -12.16 -2.05 -18.55
N ASP A 184 -12.10 -2.97 -19.51
CA ASP A 184 -11.33 -2.75 -20.74
C ASP A 184 -11.86 -1.53 -21.51
N PRO A 185 -10.97 -0.73 -22.15
CA PRO A 185 -11.40 0.39 -22.97
C PRO A 185 -12.19 -0.11 -24.18
N GLN A 186 -13.33 0.52 -24.45
CA GLN A 186 -14.17 0.17 -25.59
C GLN A 186 -13.61 0.78 -26.87
N SER A 187 -13.36 -0.06 -27.90
CA SER A 187 -12.97 0.39 -29.23
C SER A 187 -14.20 0.80 -30.07
N PRO A 188 -14.05 1.71 -31.05
CA PRO A 188 -15.14 2.11 -31.92
C PRO A 188 -15.62 0.98 -32.85
N PRO A 189 -16.85 1.07 -33.40
CA PRO A 189 -17.37 0.08 -34.35
C PRO A 189 -16.51 -0.05 -35.61
N VAL A 190 -16.28 -1.28 -36.07
CA VAL A 190 -15.45 -1.62 -37.24
C VAL A 190 -15.93 -0.93 -38.53
N ILE A 191 -17.25 -0.71 -38.67
CA ILE A 191 -17.81 -0.07 -39.86
C ILE A 191 -17.30 1.38 -39.98
N VAL A 192 -17.22 2.10 -38.86
CA VAL A 192 -16.75 3.49 -38.84
C VAL A 192 -15.28 3.54 -39.24
N THR A 193 -14.44 2.67 -38.68
CA THR A 193 -13.01 2.63 -39.01
C THR A 193 -12.76 2.25 -40.47
N LEU A 194 -13.53 1.33 -41.05
CA LEU A 194 -13.43 0.95 -42.46
C LEU A 194 -13.79 2.09 -43.42
N VAL A 195 -14.80 2.91 -43.11
CA VAL A 195 -15.16 4.07 -43.94
C VAL A 195 -13.99 5.07 -44.01
N PHE A 196 -13.34 5.36 -42.89
CA PHE A 196 -12.18 6.26 -42.86
C PHE A 196 -10.98 5.68 -43.62
N ILE A 197 -10.70 4.37 -43.48
CA ILE A 197 -9.66 3.71 -44.27
C ILE A 197 -9.98 3.81 -45.77
N GLY A 198 -11.23 3.59 -46.15
CA GLY A 198 -11.69 3.75 -47.54
C GLY A 198 -11.49 5.17 -48.07
N MET A 199 -11.77 6.19 -47.25
CA MET A 199 -11.56 7.59 -47.62
C MET A 199 -10.07 7.92 -47.83
N VAL A 200 -9.19 7.43 -46.95
CA VAL A 200 -7.74 7.59 -47.11
C VAL A 200 -7.24 6.87 -48.37
N LEU A 201 -7.71 5.65 -48.62
CA LEU A 201 -7.36 4.90 -49.82
C LEU A 201 -7.88 5.57 -51.10
N ALA A 202 -9.05 6.23 -51.05
CA ALA A 202 -9.62 6.99 -52.17
C ALA A 202 -8.83 8.25 -52.51
N ALA A 203 -8.05 8.82 -51.57
CA ALA A 203 -7.20 9.98 -51.85
C ALA A 203 -6.09 9.66 -52.88
N PHE A 204 -5.56 8.43 -52.89
CA PHE A 204 -4.52 8.02 -53.84
C PHE A 204 -4.95 8.03 -55.32
N PRO A 205 -6.08 7.40 -55.73
CA PRO A 205 -6.54 7.47 -57.11
C PRO A 205 -7.00 8.89 -57.50
N ILE A 206 -7.56 9.67 -56.56
CA ILE A 206 -7.88 11.09 -56.82
C ILE A 206 -6.62 11.88 -57.15
N LEU A 207 -5.55 11.70 -56.38
CA LEU A 207 -4.25 12.32 -56.64
C LEU A 207 -3.68 11.87 -57.99
N GLY A 208 -3.76 10.58 -58.31
CA GLY A 208 -3.34 10.04 -59.60
C GLY A 208 -4.13 10.64 -60.77
N GLY A 209 -5.46 10.75 -60.65
CA GLY A 209 -6.32 11.39 -61.63
C GLY A 209 -5.99 12.87 -61.83
N LEU A 210 -5.69 13.59 -60.75
CA LEU A 210 -5.26 14.99 -60.80
C LEU A 210 -3.90 15.14 -61.51
N TRP A 211 -2.95 14.24 -61.27
CA TRP A 211 -1.68 14.21 -62.00
C TRP A 211 -1.85 13.94 -63.49
N LEU A 212 -2.77 13.06 -63.87
CA LEU A 212 -3.11 12.83 -65.27
C LEU A 212 -3.78 14.06 -65.91
N PHE A 213 -4.66 14.74 -65.17
CA PHE A 213 -5.32 15.97 -65.62
C PHE A 213 -4.33 17.13 -65.82
N ILE A 214 -3.36 17.29 -64.92
CA ILE A 214 -2.31 18.31 -65.01
C ILE A 214 -1.27 17.96 -66.10
N GLY A 215 -1.23 16.70 -66.56
CA GLY A 215 -0.31 16.25 -67.61
C GLY A 215 1.12 16.06 -67.12
N VAL A 216 1.31 15.31 -66.03
CA VAL A 216 2.65 14.98 -65.51
C VAL A 216 3.53 14.37 -66.61
N ASN A 217 4.63 15.05 -66.92
CA ASN A 217 5.51 14.73 -68.04
C ASN A 217 6.57 13.67 -67.65
N LEU A 218 6.35 12.42 -68.06
CA LEU A 218 7.29 11.30 -67.86
C LEU A 218 8.22 11.05 -69.06
N ASN A 219 8.21 11.91 -70.09
CA ASN A 219 8.94 11.69 -71.34
C ASN A 219 10.47 11.67 -71.18
N HIS A 220 10.98 12.24 -70.08
CA HIS A 220 12.40 12.22 -69.76
C HIS A 220 12.86 10.95 -69.05
N LEU A 221 11.95 10.11 -68.54
CA LEU A 221 12.28 8.87 -67.85
C LEU A 221 12.89 7.83 -68.81
N PRO A 222 12.28 7.51 -69.97
CA PRO A 222 12.90 6.62 -70.96
C PRO A 222 14.24 7.15 -71.49
N THR A 223 14.37 8.47 -71.62
CA THR A 223 15.61 9.13 -72.09
C THR A 223 16.72 9.00 -71.04
N ALA A 224 16.42 9.21 -69.75
CA ALA A 224 17.37 9.05 -68.65
C ALA A 224 17.84 7.60 -68.46
N PHE A 225 16.93 6.63 -68.59
CA PHE A 225 17.27 5.21 -68.51
C PHE A 225 18.10 4.73 -69.71
N LYS A 226 17.91 5.30 -70.91
CA LYS A 226 18.75 5.00 -72.08
C LYS A 226 20.16 5.58 -71.96
N SER A 227 20.32 6.76 -71.35
CA SER A 227 21.63 7.41 -71.21
C SER A 227 22.51 6.76 -70.14
N ALA A 228 21.94 6.33 -69.02
CA ALA A 228 22.70 5.69 -67.94
C ALA A 228 21.81 4.70 -67.17
N PRO A 229 21.60 3.48 -67.68
CA PRO A 229 20.63 2.53 -67.13
C PRO A 229 21.01 2.08 -65.71
N PHE A 230 22.30 1.84 -65.47
CA PHE A 230 22.79 1.27 -64.21
C PHE A 230 22.62 2.21 -63.00
N PRO A 231 23.14 3.46 -62.99
CA PRO A 231 23.01 4.33 -61.82
C PRO A 231 21.56 4.77 -61.54
N HIS A 232 20.71 4.92 -62.56
CA HIS A 232 19.30 5.26 -62.35
C HIS A 232 18.50 4.07 -61.82
N ALA A 233 18.72 2.86 -62.34
CA ALA A 233 18.06 1.65 -61.85
C ALA A 233 18.47 1.31 -60.41
N VAL A 234 19.78 1.37 -60.10
CA VAL A 234 20.29 1.10 -58.75
C VAL A 234 19.82 2.17 -57.77
N PHE A 235 19.74 3.44 -58.19
CA PHE A 235 19.23 4.51 -57.34
C PHE A 235 17.74 4.32 -57.03
N LEU A 236 16.90 4.08 -58.02
CA LEU A 236 15.47 3.81 -57.81
C LEU A 236 15.25 2.54 -56.97
N GLY A 237 16.00 1.48 -57.26
CA GLY A 237 15.95 0.23 -56.49
C GLY A 237 16.37 0.43 -55.03
N SER A 238 17.37 1.28 -54.77
CA SER A 238 17.77 1.61 -53.40
C SER A 238 16.70 2.37 -52.62
N LEU A 239 15.95 3.28 -53.27
CA LEU A 239 14.82 3.98 -52.64
C LEU A 239 13.68 3.02 -52.30
N VAL A 240 13.30 2.14 -53.25
CA VAL A 240 12.28 1.10 -53.01
C VAL A 240 12.72 0.14 -51.90
N SER A 241 14.01 -0.23 -51.88
CA SER A 241 14.57 -1.09 -50.82
C SER A 241 14.51 -0.42 -49.45
N ILE A 242 14.82 0.87 -49.33
CA ILE A 242 14.72 1.61 -48.07
C ILE A 242 13.28 1.65 -47.57
N GLU A 243 12.30 1.94 -48.44
CA GLU A 243 10.88 1.91 -48.06
C GLU A 243 10.41 0.50 -47.66
N TRP A 244 10.88 -0.53 -48.35
CA TRP A 244 10.59 -1.91 -47.99
C TRP A 244 11.19 -2.29 -46.64
N ILE A 245 12.40 -1.85 -46.33
CA ILE A 245 13.03 -2.06 -45.03
C ILE A 245 12.21 -1.35 -43.92
N PHE A 246 11.69 -0.14 -44.17
CA PHE A 246 10.78 0.52 -43.23
C PHE A 246 9.46 -0.24 -43.05
N PHE A 247 8.90 -0.81 -44.11
CA PHE A 247 7.73 -1.68 -44.02
C PHE A 247 7.99 -2.95 -43.18
N LEU A 248 9.17 -3.57 -43.35
CA LEU A 248 9.59 -4.70 -42.53
C LEU A 248 9.79 -4.32 -41.07
N TYR A 249 10.32 -3.12 -40.79
CA TYR A 249 10.42 -2.58 -39.43
C TYR A 249 9.07 -2.33 -38.78
N TYR A 250 8.11 -1.78 -39.51
CA TYR A 250 6.74 -1.63 -39.02
C TYR A 250 6.10 -2.98 -38.67
N SER A 251 6.39 -4.02 -39.44
CA SER A 251 5.72 -5.31 -39.30
C SER A 251 6.40 -6.27 -38.33
N HIS A 252 7.71 -6.50 -38.44
CA HIS A 252 8.40 -7.61 -37.76
C HIS A 252 9.85 -7.33 -37.32
N TRP A 253 10.56 -6.34 -37.89
CA TRP A 253 11.98 -6.13 -37.59
C TRP A 253 12.21 -5.25 -36.36
N THR A 254 13.24 -5.59 -35.58
CA THR A 254 13.67 -4.77 -34.43
C THR A 254 14.60 -3.63 -34.87
N LEU A 255 14.75 -2.60 -34.01
CA LEU A 255 15.60 -1.43 -34.29
C LEU A 255 17.04 -1.81 -34.69
N PHE A 256 17.62 -2.82 -34.05
CA PHE A 256 18.99 -3.25 -34.32
C PHE A 256 19.16 -4.02 -35.65
N GLN A 257 18.06 -4.53 -36.22
CA GLN A 257 18.08 -5.21 -37.51
C GLN A 257 17.91 -4.22 -38.67
N ILE A 258 17.03 -3.21 -38.49
CA ILE A 258 16.82 -2.17 -39.50
C ILE A 258 18.05 -1.25 -39.64
N LEU A 259 18.71 -0.89 -38.54
CA LEU A 259 19.80 0.08 -38.56
C LEU A 259 20.96 -0.30 -39.51
N PRO A 260 21.53 -1.52 -39.47
CA PRO A 260 22.57 -1.92 -40.44
C PRO A 260 22.01 -2.10 -41.86
N ALA A 261 20.77 -2.55 -42.02
CA ALA A 261 20.15 -2.74 -43.33
C ALA A 261 19.90 -1.41 -44.05
N VAL A 262 19.36 -0.41 -43.35
CA VAL A 262 19.19 0.97 -43.87
C VAL A 262 20.54 1.64 -44.05
N ALA A 263 21.52 1.42 -43.17
CA ALA A 263 22.86 1.96 -43.37
C ALA A 263 23.49 1.43 -44.67
N ALA A 264 23.40 0.13 -44.94
CA ALA A 264 23.89 -0.48 -46.17
C ALA A 264 23.13 0.04 -47.41
N ALA A 265 21.79 0.01 -47.38
CA ALA A 265 20.96 0.52 -48.47
C ALA A 265 21.16 2.02 -48.71
N GLY A 266 21.37 2.80 -47.64
CA GLY A 266 21.65 4.23 -47.67
C GLY A 266 23.00 4.58 -48.29
N VAL A 267 24.05 3.79 -48.02
CA VAL A 267 25.35 3.95 -48.70
C VAL A 267 25.20 3.69 -50.20
N VAL A 268 24.46 2.65 -50.59
CA VAL A 268 24.17 2.34 -52.01
C VAL A 268 23.37 3.48 -52.65
N ALA A 269 22.34 3.99 -51.97
CA ALA A 269 21.54 5.12 -52.43
C ALA A 269 22.38 6.40 -52.61
N PHE A 270 23.30 6.66 -51.69
CA PHE A 270 24.18 7.83 -51.74
C PHE A 270 25.16 7.77 -52.93
N ILE A 271 25.81 6.63 -53.15
CA ILE A 271 26.75 6.46 -54.26
C ILE A 271 26.02 6.46 -55.61
N SER A 272 24.87 5.78 -55.70
CA SER A 272 24.09 5.73 -56.94
C SER A 272 23.42 7.06 -57.25
N GLY A 273 22.90 7.74 -56.22
CA GLY A 273 22.24 9.04 -56.34
C GLY A 273 23.19 10.16 -56.72
N SER A 274 24.39 10.20 -56.13
CA SER A 274 25.42 11.18 -56.52
C SER A 274 25.84 11.05 -57.99
N ARG A 275 25.83 9.83 -58.55
CA ARG A 275 26.09 9.58 -59.98
C ARG A 275 24.87 9.85 -60.88
N ALA A 276 23.67 9.48 -60.44
CA ALA A 276 22.44 9.71 -61.20
C ALA A 276 22.08 11.21 -61.29
N LEU A 277 22.26 11.96 -60.19
CA LEU A 277 21.97 13.39 -60.11
C LEU A 277 23.16 14.26 -60.57
N GLY A 278 24.39 13.79 -60.43
CA GLY A 278 25.61 14.52 -60.79
C GLY A 278 26.01 14.45 -62.27
N GLY A 279 25.34 13.60 -63.06
CA GLY A 279 25.66 13.30 -64.46
C GLY A 279 25.57 14.46 -65.45
N LYS A 280 25.24 15.68 -65.01
CA LYS A 280 25.24 16.88 -65.86
C LYS A 280 26.36 17.89 -65.54
N ASN A 281 27.05 17.78 -64.41
CA ASN A 281 28.05 18.78 -63.97
C ASN A 281 29.43 18.19 -63.58
N GLY A 282 29.64 16.87 -63.67
CA GLY A 282 30.85 16.21 -63.14
C GLY A 282 31.96 15.87 -64.16
N LEU A 283 31.70 15.96 -65.46
CA LEU A 283 32.65 15.56 -66.51
C LEU A 283 33.65 16.69 -66.87
N LEU A 284 34.15 17.43 -65.89
CA LEU A 284 35.17 18.46 -66.10
C LEU A 284 36.25 18.55 -65.01
N ARG A 285 36.32 17.58 -64.08
CA ARG A 285 37.25 17.70 -62.94
C ARG A 285 38.04 16.45 -62.57
N ILE A 286 38.31 15.56 -63.53
CA ILE A 286 39.35 14.53 -63.35
C ILE A 286 40.20 14.43 -64.62
N GLN A 287 40.78 15.55 -65.09
CA GLN A 287 41.94 15.48 -65.99
C GLN A 287 42.71 16.81 -66.04
N THR A 288 43.59 17.03 -65.06
CA THR A 288 44.76 17.93 -65.02
C THR A 288 45.09 18.10 -63.54
N GLY A 289 46.27 17.87 -63.02
CA GLY A 289 47.58 17.60 -63.56
C GLY A 289 48.52 17.67 -62.36
N ALA A 290 49.48 16.76 -62.29
CA ALA A 290 50.53 16.75 -61.29
C ALA A 290 51.47 17.95 -61.45
N VAL A 291 51.71 18.74 -60.40
CA VAL A 291 52.94 19.52 -60.10
C VAL A 291 52.84 19.89 -58.60
N SER A 292 53.58 19.26 -57.67
CA SER A 292 54.98 19.51 -57.26
C SER A 292 55.26 20.91 -56.67
N CYS A 293 55.98 20.89 -55.55
CA CYS A 293 56.82 21.95 -54.94
C CYS A 293 56.19 23.05 -54.05
N GLN A 294 56.32 22.81 -52.73
CA GLN A 294 57.10 23.59 -51.75
C GLN A 294 56.95 25.13 -51.61
N HIS A 295 56.59 25.48 -50.38
CA HIS A 295 57.30 26.39 -49.46
C HIS A 295 57.53 27.86 -49.88
N ARG A 296 56.85 28.79 -49.20
CA ARG A 296 57.48 30.02 -48.68
C ARG A 296 56.64 30.71 -47.60
N LEU A 297 57.12 30.65 -46.35
CA LEU A 297 56.82 31.65 -45.32
C LEU A 297 57.61 32.93 -45.64
N THR A 298 57.00 34.10 -45.44
CA THR A 298 57.55 35.24 -44.67
C THR A 298 56.55 36.42 -44.63
N THR A 299 56.24 36.84 -43.41
CA THR A 299 55.66 38.10 -42.88
C THR A 299 56.45 39.37 -43.32
N PRO A 300 56.18 40.64 -42.89
CA PRO A 300 55.03 41.27 -42.18
C PRO A 300 54.71 42.77 -42.55
N ILE A 301 53.70 43.35 -41.88
CA ILE A 301 53.56 44.75 -41.34
C ILE A 301 53.34 45.98 -42.30
N SER A 302 52.18 46.65 -42.14
CA SER A 302 51.92 48.12 -41.95
C SER A 302 50.61 48.57 -42.63
N GLN A 303 49.53 48.90 -41.90
CA GLN A 303 49.17 50.18 -41.25
C GLN A 303 48.58 51.28 -42.18
N THR A 304 47.31 51.61 -41.91
CA THR A 304 46.74 52.98 -41.80
C THR A 304 45.84 53.55 -42.92
N ALA A 305 44.76 54.21 -42.45
CA ALA A 305 43.86 55.24 -43.04
C ALA A 305 42.51 54.72 -43.60
N LEU A 306 41.36 54.88 -42.92
CA LEU A 306 40.54 56.06 -42.53
C LEU A 306 39.66 56.66 -43.65
N ARG A 307 38.33 56.49 -43.53
CA ARG A 307 37.20 57.44 -43.73
C ARG A 307 35.86 56.66 -43.85
N SER A 308 34.94 56.73 -42.88
CA SER A 308 33.81 57.70 -42.70
C SER A 308 32.77 57.58 -43.83
N VAL A 309 31.47 57.31 -43.66
CA VAL A 309 30.40 58.01 -42.90
C VAL A 309 29.08 57.18 -43.04
N GLN A 310 28.34 57.04 -41.92
CA GLN A 310 26.86 57.03 -41.65
C GLN A 310 25.84 56.65 -42.77
N ASP A 311 24.69 55.97 -42.53
CA ASP A 311 23.74 55.92 -41.39
C ASP A 311 22.87 54.64 -41.41
N GLY A 312 22.25 54.31 -40.26
CA GLY A 312 20.86 53.79 -40.23
C GLY A 312 20.57 52.42 -39.58
N ALA A 313 20.06 52.47 -38.35
CA ALA A 313 19.05 51.57 -37.75
C ALA A 313 19.44 50.15 -37.23
N THR A 314 19.53 50.06 -35.90
CA THR A 314 18.94 49.04 -35.00
C THR A 314 18.81 47.59 -35.50
N SER A 315 19.69 46.69 -35.03
CA SER A 315 19.29 45.38 -34.48
C SER A 315 20.43 44.72 -33.68
N SER A 316 20.05 44.15 -32.54
CA SER A 316 20.89 43.47 -31.55
C SER A 316 21.44 42.13 -32.06
N SER A 317 22.74 41.85 -31.87
CA SER A 317 23.32 40.53 -32.14
C SER A 317 23.90 39.87 -30.88
N ALA A 318 23.44 38.64 -30.67
CA ALA A 318 24.16 37.47 -30.20
C ALA A 318 25.04 37.55 -28.93
N ARG A 319 24.50 37.01 -27.83
CA ARG A 319 25.29 36.25 -26.85
C ARG A 319 24.88 34.78 -26.93
N THR A 320 25.78 33.99 -27.49
CA THR A 320 25.78 32.53 -27.52
C THR A 320 25.66 31.98 -26.10
N LYS A 321 24.64 31.15 -25.85
CA LYS A 321 24.55 30.25 -24.70
C LYS A 321 24.32 28.83 -25.23
N PRO A 322 25.13 27.84 -24.87
CA PRO A 322 24.91 26.45 -25.27
C PRO A 322 23.81 25.78 -24.44
N LEU A 323 23.06 24.92 -25.11
CA LEU A 323 21.99 24.07 -24.59
C LEU A 323 22.56 22.85 -23.84
N THR A 324 21.94 22.56 -22.71
CA THR A 324 22.15 21.43 -21.82
C THR A 324 21.88 20.10 -22.52
N ALA A 325 22.86 19.20 -22.51
CA ALA A 325 22.71 17.80 -22.89
C ALA A 325 22.62 16.91 -21.64
N THR A 326 21.62 16.04 -21.62
CA THR A 326 21.44 14.93 -20.69
C THR A 326 22.43 13.80 -20.98
N PRO A 327 23.10 13.19 -19.97
CA PRO A 327 23.86 11.98 -20.19
C PRO A 327 23.02 10.71 -19.97
N SER A 328 23.03 9.87 -21.01
CA SER A 328 22.64 8.46 -21.02
C SER A 328 23.79 7.60 -20.45
N SER A 329 23.50 6.61 -19.61
CA SER A 329 24.41 5.50 -19.28
C SER A 329 23.63 4.19 -19.37
N ILE A 330 23.79 3.41 -20.44
CA ILE A 330 24.66 2.24 -20.53
C ILE A 330 24.44 1.25 -19.37
N ALA A 331 23.70 0.18 -19.65
CA ALA A 331 23.66 -1.02 -18.83
C ALA A 331 23.97 -2.22 -19.75
N SER A 332 25.10 -2.87 -19.46
CA SER A 332 25.52 -4.13 -20.08
C SER A 332 24.89 -5.31 -19.34
N SER A 333 24.45 -6.28 -20.14
CA SER A 333 23.86 -7.58 -19.80
C SER A 333 24.82 -8.55 -19.12
N ILE A 334 24.30 -9.41 -18.23
CA ILE A 334 24.67 -10.84 -18.17
C ILE A 334 23.41 -11.66 -17.76
N THR A 335 23.05 -12.61 -18.60
CA THR A 335 22.05 -13.68 -18.39
C THR A 335 22.74 -14.93 -17.84
N PRO A 336 22.02 -15.90 -17.25
CA PRO A 336 21.89 -17.17 -17.98
C PRO A 336 20.47 -17.76 -17.91
N GLU A 337 19.96 -18.13 -19.08
CA GLU A 337 19.58 -19.50 -19.48
C GLU A 337 18.20 -19.95 -19.01
N GLY A 338 17.34 -20.18 -20.00
CA GLY A 338 16.03 -20.78 -19.82
C GLY A 338 16.07 -22.30 -20.02
N THR A 339 15.04 -22.96 -19.50
CA THR A 339 14.58 -24.23 -20.03
C THR A 339 13.08 -24.11 -20.28
N SER A 340 12.73 -24.20 -21.56
CA SER A 340 11.36 -24.15 -22.08
C SER A 340 10.68 -25.50 -21.83
N PHE A 341 9.44 -25.47 -21.32
CA PHE A 341 8.48 -26.54 -21.57
C PHE A 341 7.24 -25.97 -22.23
N HIS A 342 7.08 -26.35 -23.49
CA HIS A 342 5.92 -26.15 -24.32
C HIS A 342 4.77 -27.04 -23.81
N ASN A 343 3.62 -26.47 -23.46
CA ASN A 343 2.39 -27.25 -23.57
C ASN A 343 1.17 -26.39 -23.90
N LYS A 344 0.51 -26.81 -24.98
CA LYS A 344 -0.71 -26.28 -25.57
C LYS A 344 -1.89 -26.75 -24.72
N ILE A 345 -2.68 -25.84 -24.16
CA ILE A 345 -3.96 -26.21 -23.53
C ILE A 345 -5.08 -25.36 -24.13
N SER A 346 -5.85 -26.05 -24.98
CA SER A 346 -7.16 -25.69 -25.48
C SER A 346 -8.15 -25.39 -24.34
N GLY A 347 -9.14 -24.56 -24.65
CA GLY A 347 -10.04 -23.90 -23.70
C GLY A 347 -10.77 -24.78 -22.68
N TYR A 348 -11.23 -24.12 -21.62
CA TYR A 348 -12.05 -24.73 -20.58
C TYR A 348 -13.41 -24.01 -20.47
N LYS A 349 -14.45 -24.82 -20.73
CA LYS A 349 -15.82 -24.61 -20.26
C LYS A 349 -15.85 -24.48 -18.73
N TYR A 350 -16.74 -23.63 -18.25
CA TYR A 350 -17.14 -23.54 -16.85
C TYR A 350 -17.53 -24.92 -16.29
N LEU A 351 -16.89 -25.32 -15.18
CA LEU A 351 -17.28 -26.50 -14.40
C LEU A 351 -17.69 -26.11 -12.98
N SER A 352 -18.83 -26.67 -12.58
CA SER A 352 -19.58 -26.51 -11.33
C SER A 352 -18.77 -26.73 -10.03
N GLY A 353 -19.08 -25.90 -9.02
CA GLY A 353 -18.36 -25.68 -7.76
C GLY A 353 -18.21 -26.87 -6.80
N ASN A 354 -18.84 -28.02 -7.06
CA ASN A 354 -18.73 -29.16 -6.15
C ASN A 354 -17.45 -30.00 -6.34
N ARG A 355 -16.70 -29.81 -7.43
CA ARG A 355 -15.42 -30.51 -7.64
C ARG A 355 -14.20 -29.78 -7.05
N VAL A 356 -14.30 -28.47 -6.80
CA VAL A 356 -13.22 -27.65 -6.23
C VAL A 356 -12.97 -27.98 -4.75
N ARG A 357 -14.02 -28.31 -3.98
CA ARG A 357 -13.89 -28.71 -2.57
C ARG A 357 -13.09 -30.00 -2.35
N LYS A 358 -13.09 -30.93 -3.31
CA LYS A 358 -12.28 -32.16 -3.21
C LYS A 358 -10.81 -31.97 -3.58
N ILE A 359 -10.46 -30.93 -4.33
CA ILE A 359 -9.08 -30.63 -4.72
C ILE A 359 -8.39 -29.77 -3.63
N ALA A 360 -9.12 -28.87 -2.97
CA ALA A 360 -8.58 -28.05 -1.88
C ALA A 360 -8.09 -28.89 -0.69
N ASN A 361 -8.81 -29.96 -0.33
CA ASN A 361 -8.40 -30.85 0.77
C ASN A 361 -7.21 -31.76 0.43
N LYS A 362 -6.76 -31.81 -0.84
CA LYS A 362 -5.63 -32.64 -1.27
C LYS A 362 -4.29 -31.88 -1.30
N LEU A 363 -4.31 -30.55 -1.07
CA LEU A 363 -3.14 -29.67 -1.12
C LEU A 363 -2.71 -29.11 0.24
N THR A 364 -3.42 -29.43 1.32
CA THR A 364 -2.93 -29.19 2.67
C THR A 364 -1.86 -30.23 2.97
N SER A 365 -0.60 -29.88 2.72
CA SER A 365 0.51 -30.73 3.15
C SER A 365 0.58 -30.72 4.68
N PRO A 366 0.80 -31.87 5.33
CA PRO A 366 0.89 -31.97 6.79
C PRO A 366 2.03 -31.13 7.40
N VAL A 367 2.96 -30.64 6.57
CA VAL A 367 4.05 -29.73 6.96
C VAL A 367 3.52 -28.34 7.35
N ILE A 368 2.51 -27.82 6.63
CA ILE A 368 1.98 -26.46 6.87
C ILE A 368 1.19 -26.40 8.20
N ASP A 369 0.56 -27.50 8.60
CA ASP A 369 -0.15 -27.61 9.89
C ASP A 369 0.79 -27.89 11.07
N LEU A 370 2.02 -28.34 10.79
CA LEU A 370 3.08 -28.55 11.80
C LEU A 370 3.71 -27.21 12.20
N ASP A 371 4.02 -26.35 11.21
CA ASP A 371 4.64 -25.04 11.43
C ASP A 371 3.72 -24.08 12.21
N GLY A 372 2.40 -24.22 12.05
CA GLY A 372 1.40 -23.41 12.77
C GLY A 372 1.30 -23.72 14.27
N ARG A 373 1.87 -24.84 14.75
CA ARG A 373 1.87 -25.25 16.16
C ARG A 373 3.19 -24.98 16.87
N ASP A 374 4.21 -24.52 16.16
CA ASP A 374 5.52 -24.25 16.74
C ASP A 374 5.49 -22.94 17.57
N PRO A 375 5.74 -23.00 18.89
CA PRO A 375 5.79 -21.82 19.75
C PRO A 375 6.90 -20.84 19.34
N ASP A 376 8.00 -21.32 18.75
CA ASP A 376 9.12 -20.49 18.30
C ASP A 376 8.75 -19.75 16.99
N PHE A 377 7.98 -20.39 16.12
CA PHE A 377 7.40 -19.75 14.94
C PHE A 377 6.37 -18.68 15.34
N ALA A 378 5.51 -18.97 16.33
CA ALA A 378 4.57 -17.99 16.88
C ALA A 378 5.27 -16.81 17.56
N ALA A 379 6.41 -17.04 18.23
CA ALA A 379 7.26 -15.99 18.79
C ALA A 379 7.91 -15.14 17.68
N SER A 380 8.33 -15.77 16.58
CA SER A 380 8.84 -15.08 15.38
C SER A 380 7.77 -14.22 14.69
N LEU A 381 6.53 -14.69 14.57
CA LEU A 381 5.43 -13.89 14.03
C LEU A 381 5.06 -12.70 14.93
N ARG A 382 5.19 -12.87 16.26
CA ARG A 382 5.03 -11.76 17.22
C ARG A 382 6.16 -10.73 17.12
N SER A 383 7.38 -11.14 16.77
CA SER A 383 8.53 -10.23 16.59
C SER A 383 8.51 -9.49 15.25
N ILE A 384 8.00 -10.13 14.20
CA ILE A 384 7.84 -9.54 12.87
C ILE A 384 6.76 -8.44 12.86
N GLY A 385 5.76 -8.53 13.76
CA GLY A 385 4.65 -7.59 13.83
C GLY A 385 3.75 -7.65 12.58
N PRO A 386 2.65 -6.89 12.53
CA PRO A 386 1.83 -6.82 11.33
C PRO A 386 2.67 -6.23 10.20
N VAL A 387 2.97 -7.07 9.19
CA VAL A 387 3.60 -6.63 7.95
C VAL A 387 2.63 -5.67 7.27
N VAL A 388 2.95 -4.38 7.30
CA VAL A 388 2.30 -3.40 6.43
C VAL A 388 2.68 -3.83 5.01
N PRO A 389 1.71 -4.27 4.17
CA PRO A 389 2.03 -4.65 2.82
C PRO A 389 2.70 -3.44 2.16
N ASN A 390 3.85 -3.69 1.52
CA ASN A 390 4.53 -2.67 0.73
C ASN A 390 3.47 -2.03 -0.19
N PRO A 391 3.21 -0.71 -0.13
CA PRO A 391 2.22 -0.10 -1.00
C PRO A 391 2.70 -0.35 -2.42
N THR A 392 1.99 -1.22 -3.13
CA THR A 392 2.18 -1.41 -4.55
C THR A 392 1.73 -0.10 -5.20
N PHE A 393 2.66 0.84 -5.33
CA PHE A 393 2.50 2.06 -6.11
C PHE A 393 2.40 1.66 -7.59
N SER A 394 1.23 1.15 -7.95
CA SER A 394 0.76 1.20 -9.32
C SER A 394 0.52 2.67 -9.61
N ARG A 395 1.15 3.22 -10.67
CA ARG A 395 1.01 4.62 -11.11
C ARG A 395 -0.44 5.06 -11.42
N THR A 396 -1.42 4.19 -11.21
CA THR A 396 -2.84 4.34 -11.49
C THR A 396 -3.72 4.37 -10.23
N SER A 397 -3.12 4.39 -9.03
CA SER A 397 -3.80 4.43 -7.74
C SER A 397 -3.72 5.83 -7.11
N THR A 398 -4.86 6.51 -6.98
CA THR A 398 -5.00 7.72 -6.15
C THR A 398 -5.54 7.28 -4.79
N PHE A 399 -4.63 7.05 -3.83
CA PHE A 399 -4.99 6.99 -2.41
C PHE A 399 -4.91 8.41 -1.85
N ASN A 400 -6.01 8.90 -1.27
CA ASN A 400 -6.07 10.23 -0.67
C ASN A 400 -5.78 10.11 0.84
N PRO A 401 -4.58 10.45 1.34
CA PRO A 401 -4.32 10.42 2.77
C PRO A 401 -4.99 11.62 3.45
N GLY A 402 -5.93 11.34 4.37
CA GLY A 402 -6.49 12.35 5.26
C GLY A 402 -5.45 12.94 6.24
N PRO A 403 -5.76 14.05 6.92
CA PRO A 403 -4.75 14.83 7.62
C PRO A 403 -4.62 14.41 9.09
N THR A 404 -3.65 13.57 9.42
CA THR A 404 -3.12 13.48 10.81
C THR A 404 -1.73 12.87 10.85
N GLN A 405 -0.68 13.70 10.92
CA GLN A 405 0.45 13.41 11.81
C GLN A 405 1.17 14.71 12.18
N ARG A 406 0.73 15.31 13.28
CA ARG A 406 1.52 16.33 13.99
C ARG A 406 2.60 15.63 14.80
N GLN A 407 3.83 16.13 14.65
CA GLN A 407 5.01 15.71 15.39
C GLN A 407 4.84 15.97 16.89
N ASN A 408 5.08 14.95 17.72
CA ASN A 408 5.30 15.09 19.16
C ASN A 408 6.81 15.35 19.42
N PRO A 409 7.19 16.35 20.23
CA PRO A 409 8.59 16.76 20.41
C PRO A 409 9.37 16.03 21.52
N ASN A 410 8.87 14.92 22.10
CA ASN A 410 9.60 14.17 23.12
C ASN A 410 9.91 12.75 22.65
N GLN A 411 11.18 12.47 22.30
CA GLN A 411 11.71 11.11 22.21
C GLN A 411 12.95 10.92 23.12
N PRO A 412 13.12 9.73 23.74
CA PRO A 412 14.23 9.43 24.65
C PRO A 412 15.55 9.09 23.93
N VAL A 413 16.65 9.29 24.65
CA VAL A 413 18.08 9.28 24.24
C VAL A 413 18.67 7.87 24.03
N PHE A 414 17.91 6.88 23.54
CA PHE A 414 18.47 5.56 23.24
C PHE A 414 18.16 5.11 21.80
N PRO A 415 19.15 4.59 21.05
CA PRO A 415 18.93 4.22 19.65
C PRO A 415 17.98 3.03 19.57
N THR A 416 16.85 3.23 18.89
CA THR A 416 15.98 2.15 18.42
C THR A 416 16.83 1.26 17.51
N ALA A 417 16.79 -0.07 17.70
CA ALA A 417 17.54 -1.02 16.88
C ALA A 417 17.17 -0.81 15.40
N ALA A 418 18.04 -0.11 14.67
CA ALA A 418 17.80 0.28 13.31
C ALA A 418 18.03 -0.94 12.42
N ASN A 419 17.02 -1.29 11.63
CA ASN A 419 17.11 -2.34 10.63
C ASN A 419 18.41 -2.13 9.82
N PRO A 420 19.31 -3.14 9.73
CA PRO A 420 20.60 -2.98 9.06
C PRO A 420 20.45 -2.55 7.61
N ALA A 421 19.36 -2.93 6.93
CA ALA A 421 19.06 -2.49 5.57
C ALA A 421 18.77 -0.99 5.50
N LEU A 422 18.06 -0.43 6.49
CA LEU A 422 17.79 1.01 6.56
C LEU A 422 19.04 1.80 6.94
N LEU A 423 19.89 1.28 7.81
CA LEU A 423 21.19 1.89 8.11
C LEU A 423 22.08 1.95 6.87
N VAL A 424 22.19 0.86 6.11
CA VAL A 424 23.00 0.84 4.88
C VAL A 424 22.42 1.76 3.82
N LEU A 425 21.09 1.78 3.65
CA LEU A 425 20.43 2.65 2.67
C LEU A 425 20.60 4.12 3.02
N THR A 426 20.38 4.49 4.28
CA THR A 426 20.55 5.87 4.76
C THR A 426 22.01 6.30 4.68
N ALA A 427 22.96 5.45 5.08
CA ALA A 427 24.40 5.71 4.94
C ALA A 427 24.81 5.91 3.48
N ARG A 428 24.23 5.14 2.54
CA ARG A 428 24.47 5.31 1.11
C ARG A 428 23.93 6.65 0.60
N GLN A 429 22.73 7.03 1.01
CA GLN A 429 22.11 8.29 0.61
C GLN A 429 22.88 9.49 1.15
N THR A 430 23.32 9.45 2.42
CA THR A 430 24.10 10.52 3.02
C THR A 430 25.49 10.63 2.37
N ALA A 431 26.15 9.51 2.08
CA ALA A 431 27.42 9.50 1.36
C ALA A 431 27.29 10.06 -0.07
N ALA A 432 26.23 9.68 -0.80
CA ALA A 432 25.98 10.18 -2.14
C ALA A 432 25.70 11.70 -2.14
N LYS A 433 24.92 12.18 -1.16
CA LYS A 433 24.64 13.61 -0.99
C LYS A 433 25.91 14.40 -0.68
N ALA A 434 26.74 13.91 0.25
CA ALA A 434 28.00 14.56 0.60
C ALA A 434 28.98 14.61 -0.59
N ALA A 435 29.04 13.55 -1.41
CA ALA A 435 29.85 13.53 -2.63
C ALA A 435 29.36 14.54 -3.68
N GLN A 436 28.04 14.70 -3.81
CA GLN A 436 27.45 15.69 -4.70
C GLN A 436 27.77 17.12 -4.23
N GLU A 437 27.61 17.40 -2.93
CA GLU A 437 27.95 18.70 -2.33
C GLU A 437 29.44 19.04 -2.49
N GLU A 438 30.33 18.05 -2.41
CA GLU A 438 31.76 18.24 -2.72
C GLU A 438 31.96 18.64 -4.19
N SER A 439 31.31 17.93 -5.12
CA SER A 439 31.45 18.19 -6.56
C SER A 439 31.04 19.61 -6.96
N GLU A 440 30.06 20.18 -6.26
CA GLU A 440 29.57 21.55 -6.48
C GLU A 440 30.50 22.64 -5.92
N GLN A 441 31.37 22.27 -4.99
CA GLN A 441 32.38 23.17 -4.42
C GLN A 441 33.70 23.14 -5.19
N ILE A 442 33.92 22.14 -6.06
CA ILE A 442 35.08 22.08 -6.94
C ILE A 442 35.09 23.33 -7.85
N GLY A 443 36.16 24.11 -7.77
CA GLY A 443 36.34 25.34 -8.54
C GLY A 443 35.92 26.62 -7.82
N ARG A 444 35.40 26.55 -6.58
CA ARG A 444 35.13 27.75 -5.76
C ARG A 444 36.39 28.22 -5.01
N PRO A 445 36.59 29.55 -4.85
CA PRO A 445 37.65 30.08 -3.99
C PRO A 445 37.32 29.74 -2.53
N GLY A 446 38.05 28.77 -1.94
CA GLY A 446 37.81 28.26 -0.58
C GLY A 446 37.60 26.74 -0.48
N PHE A 447 37.68 26.00 -1.60
CA PHE A 447 37.60 24.54 -1.59
C PHE A 447 38.77 23.91 -0.82
N ALA A 448 38.47 23.14 0.23
CA ALA A 448 39.46 22.55 1.13
C ALA A 448 40.20 21.31 0.55
N GLY A 449 39.77 20.83 -0.63
CA GLY A 449 40.29 19.61 -1.28
C GLY A 449 39.26 18.48 -1.35
N ARG A 450 39.56 17.46 -2.16
CA ARG A 450 38.68 16.28 -2.36
C ARG A 450 38.71 15.34 -1.15
N GLU A 451 37.56 14.88 -0.68
CA GLU A 451 37.40 13.87 0.37
C GLU A 451 37.00 12.51 -0.22
N PHE A 452 36.19 12.50 -1.28
CA PHE A 452 35.81 11.29 -2.00
C PHE A 452 36.83 11.01 -3.13
N VAL A 453 37.57 9.91 -2.98
CA VAL A 453 38.77 9.62 -3.78
C VAL A 453 38.63 8.28 -4.50
N ASP A 454 39.08 8.24 -5.76
CA ASP A 454 39.11 7.04 -6.59
C ASP A 454 40.24 6.09 -6.16
N THR A 455 40.08 4.80 -6.43
CA THR A 455 41.07 3.76 -6.08
C THR A 455 42.46 4.03 -6.69
N TRP A 456 42.50 4.62 -7.88
CA TRP A 456 43.75 5.00 -8.54
C TRP A 456 44.51 6.10 -7.79
N THR A 457 43.80 7.13 -7.32
CA THR A 457 44.40 8.21 -6.53
C THR A 457 44.85 7.71 -5.16
N ILE A 458 44.11 6.77 -4.55
CA ILE A 458 44.54 6.09 -3.32
C ILE A 458 45.84 5.30 -3.56
N ARG A 459 45.92 4.54 -4.66
CA ARG A 459 47.15 3.81 -5.03
C ARG A 459 48.34 4.76 -5.24
N GLN A 460 48.12 5.88 -5.93
CA GLN A 460 49.15 6.90 -6.10
C GLN A 460 49.57 7.52 -4.76
N ALA A 461 48.64 7.80 -3.85
CA ALA A 461 48.97 8.29 -2.52
C ALA A 461 49.79 7.28 -1.69
N LEU A 462 49.44 5.99 -1.76
CA LEU A 462 50.16 4.92 -1.07
C LEU A 462 51.58 4.74 -1.63
N THR A 463 51.77 4.78 -2.95
CA THR A 463 53.12 4.72 -3.56
C THR A 463 54.00 5.91 -3.14
N MET A 464 53.45 7.12 -3.08
CA MET A 464 54.14 8.31 -2.58
C MET A 464 54.51 8.18 -1.09
N ARG A 465 53.62 7.64 -0.26
CA ARG A 465 53.87 7.44 1.17
C ARG A 465 54.92 6.36 1.44
N ASP A 466 54.81 5.21 0.77
CA ASP A 466 55.57 4.01 1.13
C ASP A 466 56.89 3.88 0.37
N ARG A 467 56.93 4.26 -0.92
CA ARG A 467 58.16 4.21 -1.74
C ARG A 467 58.97 5.50 -1.70
N GLN A 468 58.30 6.66 -1.69
CA GLN A 468 58.96 7.96 -1.74
C GLN A 468 59.13 8.59 -0.35
N GLY A 469 58.49 8.04 0.69
CA GLY A 469 58.66 8.48 2.07
C GLY A 469 58.08 9.86 2.40
N LEU A 470 57.20 10.37 1.55
CA LEU A 470 56.58 11.70 1.71
C LEU A 470 55.62 11.73 2.91
N SER A 471 55.50 12.90 3.56
CA SER A 471 54.58 13.06 4.68
C SER A 471 53.12 13.14 4.18
N LEU A 472 52.17 12.69 5.00
CA LEU A 472 50.75 12.62 4.61
C LEU A 472 50.19 13.99 4.18
N GLY A 473 50.58 15.07 4.85
CA GLY A 473 50.11 16.42 4.54
C GLY A 473 50.66 16.96 3.20
N GLU A 474 51.88 16.57 2.82
CA GLU A 474 52.47 16.93 1.52
C GLU A 474 51.77 16.18 0.39
N ILE A 475 51.49 14.89 0.57
CA ILE A 475 50.77 14.07 -0.42
C ILE A 475 49.34 14.59 -0.60
N GLU A 476 48.65 14.95 0.48
CA GLU A 476 47.32 15.56 0.43
C GLU A 476 47.33 16.89 -0.33
N GLY A 477 48.36 17.73 -0.13
CA GLY A 477 48.55 18.96 -0.90
C GLY A 477 48.80 18.71 -2.39
N MET A 478 49.68 17.77 -2.73
CA MET A 478 50.02 17.43 -4.12
C MET A 478 48.84 16.85 -4.89
N LEU A 479 48.04 15.99 -4.25
CA LEU A 479 46.86 15.35 -4.86
C LEU A 479 45.57 16.17 -4.70
N ARG A 480 45.66 17.39 -4.13
CA ARG A 480 44.51 18.27 -3.85
C ARG A 480 43.42 17.60 -3.03
N LEU A 481 43.83 16.77 -2.08
CA LEU A 481 42.95 16.11 -1.13
C LEU A 481 42.71 16.99 0.09
N LYS A 482 41.56 16.81 0.73
CA LYS A 482 41.27 17.45 2.00
C LYS A 482 42.23 16.95 3.08
N LYS A 483 42.67 17.85 3.95
CA LYS A 483 43.60 17.49 5.04
C LYS A 483 43.00 16.40 5.94
N GLY A 484 43.77 15.34 6.20
CA GLY A 484 43.38 14.21 7.06
C GLY A 484 42.63 13.08 6.35
N VAL A 485 42.43 13.14 5.03
CA VAL A 485 41.83 12.03 4.26
C VAL A 485 42.74 10.82 4.29
N LEU A 486 44.05 10.99 4.11
CA LEU A 486 45.00 9.87 4.14
C LEU A 486 45.19 9.32 5.55
N GLY A 487 44.93 10.13 6.59
CA GLY A 487 44.91 9.67 7.97
C GLY A 487 43.82 8.63 8.26
N ARG A 488 42.72 8.64 7.49
CA ARG A 488 41.63 7.64 7.62
C ARG A 488 42.02 6.26 7.12
N LEU A 489 43.07 6.13 6.31
CA LEU A 489 43.61 4.83 5.87
C LEU A 489 44.43 4.13 6.97
N GLY A 490 44.60 4.77 8.13
CA GLY A 490 45.32 4.21 9.27
C GLY A 490 46.83 4.42 9.20
N ALA A 491 47.54 3.88 10.18
CA ALA A 491 48.99 4.00 10.29
C ALA A 491 49.71 3.32 9.13
N LYS A 492 50.96 3.74 8.89
CA LYS A 492 51.83 3.12 7.88
C LYS A 492 51.93 1.60 8.15
N GLY A 493 51.65 0.80 7.11
CA GLY A 493 51.65 -0.67 7.19
C GLY A 493 50.28 -1.34 7.37
N VAL A 494 49.21 -0.58 7.69
CA VAL A 494 47.84 -1.15 7.78
C VAL A 494 47.24 -1.40 6.39
N VAL A 495 47.47 -0.46 5.47
CA VAL A 495 47.02 -0.54 4.07
C VAL A 495 48.23 -0.30 3.18
N GLY A 496 48.48 -1.18 2.22
CA GLY A 496 49.59 -1.09 1.28
C GLY A 496 49.14 -1.40 -0.14
N GLU A 497 49.94 -1.01 -1.13
CA GLU A 497 49.74 -1.44 -2.51
C GLU A 497 50.03 -2.95 -2.61
N VAL A 498 49.01 -3.74 -2.95
CA VAL A 498 49.22 -5.14 -3.36
C VAL A 498 49.87 -5.09 -4.74
N GLY A 499 51.12 -5.56 -4.82
CA GLY A 499 51.95 -5.55 -6.02
C GLY A 499 51.33 -6.29 -7.19
#